data_AF-A0A1G4KBG4-F1
#
_entry.id   AF-A0A1G4KBG4-F1
#
_cell.length_a   1.000
_cell.length_b   1.000
_cell.length_c   1.000
_cell.angle_alpha   90.00
_cell.angle_beta   90.00
_cell.angle_gamma   90.00
#
_symmetry.space_group_name_H-M   'P 1'
#
loop_
_entity.id
_entity.type
_entity.pdbx_description
1 polymer ?
#
loop_
_entity_poly.entity_id
_entity_poly.type
_entity_poly.pdbx_seq_one_letter_code
_entity_poly.pdbx_strand_id
1 'polypeptide(L)'
;MIRNTLLPQLRSLVRFQSTSSIPEAASGPRKLPINVEAVYHAPLKIPITHGDLIADVQLRSYDHENLDFFSDFMLRAGFYLGMPLTGPKPLPTRRERWTVIRSPFAQAKSKENFERHTHKRLIRVWDTNPEVLELWLSYISKHSIPGVGIKCNLHQKEGIKLQQTLKQSSLLAETHKSQSLDEAVGEKVLELLNNEAFTKHM
;
A
#
# COMPACT_ATOMS: atom_id res chain seq x y z
N MET A 1 -18.46 -68.50 0.14
CA MET A 1 -19.20 -67.79 -0.94
C MET A 1 -19.20 -66.31 -0.59
N ILE A 2 -18.46 -65.46 -1.34
CA ILE A 2 -18.99 -64.50 -2.34
C ILE A 2 -19.67 -63.31 -1.59
N ARG A 3 -19.23 -62.05 -1.64
CA ARG A 3 -18.53 -61.30 -2.68
C ARG A 3 -17.83 -60.07 -2.09
N ASN A 4 -16.66 -59.81 -2.66
CA ASN A 4 -15.86 -58.61 -2.59
C ASN A 4 -16.43 -57.56 -3.57
N THR A 5 -16.55 -56.28 -3.18
CA THR A 5 -16.63 -55.15 -4.11
C THR A 5 -15.77 -53.98 -3.62
N LEU A 6 -14.61 -53.87 -4.29
CA LEU A 6 -13.77 -52.70 -4.64
C LEU A 6 -14.62 -51.42 -4.90
N LEU A 7 -14.28 -50.14 -4.65
CA LEU A 7 -13.09 -49.28 -4.39
C LEU A 7 -13.66 -47.85 -4.02
N PRO A 8 -12.92 -46.70 -3.89
CA PRO A 8 -11.52 -46.38 -3.52
C PRO A 8 -11.43 -45.36 -2.33
N GLN A 9 -10.40 -45.43 -1.45
CA GLN A 9 -9.17 -44.62 -1.42
C GLN A 9 -9.28 -43.07 -1.47
N LEU A 10 -8.89 -42.45 -0.34
CA LEU A 10 -8.10 -41.22 -0.16
C LEU A 10 -8.58 -39.88 -0.78
N ARG A 11 -9.13 -39.03 0.10
CA ARG A 11 -8.63 -37.65 0.27
C ARG A 11 -8.46 -37.36 1.75
N SER A 12 -7.26 -37.63 2.24
CA SER A 12 -6.78 -37.20 3.55
C SER A 12 -6.24 -35.76 3.48
N LEU A 13 -6.36 -35.07 4.63
CA LEU A 13 -5.56 -33.92 5.10
C LEU A 13 -5.92 -32.55 4.47
N VAL A 14 -6.35 -31.51 5.20
CA VAL A 14 -6.30 -31.22 6.64
C VAL A 14 -7.64 -30.58 7.05
N ARG A 15 -8.49 -31.33 7.75
CA ARG A 15 -9.54 -30.73 8.57
C ARG A 15 -8.86 -30.34 9.87
N PHE A 16 -8.69 -29.05 10.14
CA PHE A 16 -8.33 -28.55 11.47
C PHE A 16 -9.37 -29.10 12.45
N GLN A 17 -9.03 -30.18 13.15
CA GLN A 17 -9.84 -30.69 14.25
C GLN A 17 -9.59 -29.76 15.43
N SER A 18 -10.50 -28.80 15.64
CA SER A 18 -10.61 -28.10 16.92
C SER A 18 -11.29 -29.04 17.92
N THR A 19 -10.58 -30.07 18.35
CA THR A 19 -10.95 -30.88 19.51
C THR A 19 -9.81 -30.83 20.51
N SER A 20 -9.69 -29.70 21.18
CA SER A 20 -9.32 -29.69 22.59
C SER A 20 -10.39 -28.89 23.30
N SER A 21 -11.00 -29.54 24.29
CA SER A 21 -11.86 -28.92 25.30
C SER A 21 -11.28 -27.58 25.71
N ILE A 22 -12.00 -26.50 25.41
CA ILE A 22 -11.68 -25.16 25.90
C ILE A 22 -11.76 -25.25 27.43
N PRO A 23 -10.67 -25.08 28.18
CA PRO A 23 -10.75 -25.08 29.62
C PRO A 23 -11.58 -23.87 30.06
N GLU A 24 -12.61 -24.17 30.84
CA GLU A 24 -13.49 -23.24 31.52
C GLU A 24 -12.71 -22.52 32.64
N ALA A 25 -11.82 -21.58 32.26
CA ALA A 25 -11.10 -20.73 33.21
C ALA A 25 -10.53 -19.46 32.55
N ALA A 26 -11.28 -18.36 32.64
CA ALA A 26 -10.77 -17.02 32.96
C ALA A 26 -11.95 -16.03 33.06
N SER A 27 -12.48 -15.83 34.26
CA SER A 27 -13.47 -14.81 34.61
C SER A 27 -12.88 -13.39 34.69
N GLY A 28 -11.85 -13.09 33.89
CA GLY A 28 -11.23 -11.77 33.77
C GLY A 28 -11.24 -11.31 32.30
N PRO A 29 -11.17 -10.00 32.02
CA PRO A 29 -11.15 -9.51 30.65
C PRO A 29 -9.94 -10.10 29.92
N ARG A 30 -10.20 -10.89 28.87
CA ARG A 30 -9.16 -11.48 28.01
C ARG A 30 -8.38 -10.34 27.36
N LYS A 31 -7.12 -10.15 27.77
CA LYS A 31 -6.25 -9.14 27.16
C LYS A 31 -6.04 -9.50 25.69
N LEU A 32 -6.47 -8.60 24.81
CA LEU A 32 -6.27 -8.75 23.37
C LEU A 32 -4.76 -8.61 23.07
N PRO A 33 -4.24 -9.26 22.01
CA PRO A 33 -2.87 -9.04 21.59
C PRO A 33 -2.72 -7.60 21.07
N ILE A 34 -1.51 -7.04 21.21
CA ILE A 34 -1.26 -5.60 21.00
C ILE A 34 -1.56 -5.13 19.57
N ASN A 35 -1.40 -6.00 18.58
CA ASN A 35 -1.75 -5.71 17.18
C ASN A 35 -3.26 -5.53 17.00
N VAL A 36 -4.07 -6.36 17.64
CA VAL A 36 -5.53 -6.26 17.62
C VAL A 36 -5.97 -4.99 18.33
N GLU A 37 -5.37 -4.69 19.48
CA GLU A 37 -5.60 -3.46 20.22
C GLU A 37 -5.25 -2.21 19.38
N ALA A 38 -4.09 -2.22 18.70
CA ALA A 38 -3.66 -1.13 17.83
C ALA A 38 -4.63 -0.87 16.67
N VAL A 39 -5.30 -1.91 16.13
CA VAL A 39 -6.32 -1.76 15.08
C VAL A 39 -7.54 -0.99 15.59
N TYR A 40 -7.98 -1.26 16.82
CA TYR A 40 -9.13 -0.57 17.42
C TYR A 40 -8.83 0.89 17.82
N HIS A 41 -7.55 1.25 17.96
CA HIS A 41 -7.12 2.60 18.30
C HIS A 41 -6.60 3.38 17.08
N ALA A 42 -6.38 4.68 17.29
CA ALA A 42 -5.78 5.57 16.30
C ALA A 42 -4.36 5.12 15.92
N PRO A 43 -3.90 5.40 14.68
CA PRO A 43 -2.60 4.94 14.20
C PRO A 43 -1.47 5.59 15.01
N LEU A 44 -0.54 4.75 15.45
CA LEU A 44 0.66 5.17 16.15
C LEU A 44 1.59 5.97 15.22
N LYS A 45 2.34 6.92 15.78
CA LYS A 45 3.25 7.81 15.03
C LYS A 45 4.63 7.78 15.63
N ILE A 46 5.64 7.71 14.77
CA ILE A 46 7.06 7.79 15.13
C ILE A 46 7.49 9.27 15.08
N PRO A 47 8.24 9.77 16.08
CA PRO A 47 8.73 11.14 16.07
C PRO A 47 9.78 11.37 14.98
N ILE A 48 9.85 12.60 14.47
CA ILE A 48 10.80 13.04 13.44
C ILE A 48 12.14 13.40 14.11
N THR A 49 13.28 12.95 13.57
CA THR A 49 14.61 13.16 14.17
C THR A 49 15.37 14.30 13.49
N HIS A 50 15.54 14.23 12.17
CA HIS A 50 16.37 15.17 11.39
C HIS A 50 15.52 16.17 10.60
N GLY A 51 14.27 15.83 10.29
CA GLY A 51 13.36 16.71 9.56
C GLY A 51 13.65 16.76 8.06
N ASP A 52 14.26 15.70 7.52
CA ASP A 52 14.52 15.57 6.10
C ASP A 52 13.29 15.02 5.39
N LEU A 53 12.70 15.84 4.52
CA LEU A 53 11.57 15.41 3.69
C LEU A 53 12.08 14.55 2.53
N ILE A 54 11.64 13.30 2.50
CA ILE A 54 12.07 12.34 1.46
C ILE A 54 10.97 12.08 0.45
N ALA A 55 9.72 12.06 0.89
CA ALA A 55 8.60 11.90 -0.03
C ALA A 55 7.36 12.65 0.42
N ASP A 56 6.61 13.11 -0.58
CA ASP A 56 5.26 13.63 -0.39
C ASP A 56 4.27 12.82 -1.23
N VAL A 57 3.31 12.21 -0.53
CA VAL A 57 2.26 11.40 -1.13
C VAL A 57 0.96 12.16 -1.06
N GLN A 58 0.45 12.52 -2.24
CA GLN A 58 -0.83 13.17 -2.40
C GLN A 58 -1.89 12.16 -2.83
N LEU A 59 -2.89 12.00 -1.97
CA LEU A 59 -4.09 11.22 -2.26
C LEU A 59 -5.16 12.13 -2.84
N ARG A 60 -5.87 11.65 -3.87
CA ARG A 60 -6.99 12.35 -4.50
C ARG A 60 -8.16 11.38 -4.67
N SER A 61 -9.35 11.80 -4.28
CA SER A 61 -10.57 11.02 -4.52
C SER A 61 -11.77 11.94 -4.71
N TYR A 62 -12.83 11.40 -5.29
CA TYR A 62 -14.14 12.06 -5.33
C TYR A 62 -14.96 11.80 -4.07
N ASP A 63 -14.60 10.77 -3.29
CA ASP A 63 -15.23 10.45 -2.01
C ASP A 63 -14.22 10.61 -0.86
N HIS A 64 -14.71 10.93 0.32
CA HIS A 64 -13.92 11.20 1.51
C HIS A 64 -13.73 9.97 2.39
N GLU A 65 -14.70 9.06 2.47
CA GLU A 65 -14.65 7.88 3.36
C GLU A 65 -13.50 6.94 2.97
N ASN A 66 -13.47 6.53 1.70
CA ASN A 66 -12.42 5.68 1.16
C ASN A 66 -11.04 6.35 1.23
N LEU A 67 -10.99 7.67 1.06
CA LEU A 67 -9.76 8.44 1.13
C LEU A 67 -9.20 8.42 2.57
N ASP A 68 -10.05 8.70 3.55
CA ASP A 68 -9.65 8.77 4.95
C ASP A 68 -9.27 7.39 5.49
N PHE A 69 -10.04 6.35 5.15
CA PHE A 69 -9.71 4.95 5.44
C PHE A 69 -8.35 4.55 4.86
N PHE A 70 -8.10 4.86 3.59
CA PHE A 70 -6.83 4.53 2.94
C PHE A 70 -5.67 5.31 3.55
N SER A 71 -5.89 6.58 3.93
CA SER A 71 -4.86 7.38 4.60
C SER A 71 -4.49 6.82 5.97
N ASP A 72 -5.45 6.30 6.73
CA ASP A 72 -5.22 5.61 8.00
C ASP A 72 -4.41 4.33 7.81
N PHE A 73 -4.79 3.52 6.81
CA PHE A 73 -4.09 2.31 6.43
C PHE A 73 -2.61 2.59 6.06
N MET A 74 -2.35 3.62 5.26
CA MET A 74 -0.99 4.02 4.88
C MET A 74 -0.14 4.43 6.09
N LEU A 75 -0.73 5.14 7.06
CA LEU A 75 -0.03 5.49 8.30
C LEU A 75 0.35 4.27 9.13
N ARG A 76 -0.56 3.29 9.26
CA ARG A 76 -0.29 2.04 9.97
C ARG A 76 0.83 1.25 9.31
N ALA A 77 0.81 1.13 7.98
CA ALA A 77 1.87 0.45 7.23
C ALA A 77 3.23 1.12 7.44
N GLY A 78 3.29 2.46 7.42
CA GLY A 78 4.55 3.18 7.65
C GLY A 78 5.06 3.07 9.08
N PHE A 79 4.16 3.01 10.08
CA PHE A 79 4.54 2.79 11.48
C PHE A 79 5.29 1.46 11.67
N TYR A 80 4.80 0.38 11.06
CA TYR A 80 5.47 -0.94 11.15
C TYR A 80 6.84 -0.98 10.45
N LEU A 81 7.03 -0.17 9.41
CA LEU A 81 8.31 -0.01 8.72
C LEU A 81 9.29 0.93 9.43
N GLY A 82 8.90 1.52 10.56
CA GLY A 82 9.76 2.45 11.30
C GLY A 82 9.82 3.86 10.70
N MET A 83 8.91 4.19 9.78
CA MET A 83 8.93 5.46 9.04
C MET A 83 8.21 6.57 9.83
N PRO A 84 8.86 7.72 10.11
CA PRO A 84 8.17 8.88 10.68
C PRO A 84 7.29 9.54 9.61
N LEU A 85 5.98 9.22 9.66
CA LEU A 85 4.96 9.78 8.79
C LEU A 85 4.21 10.92 9.47
N THR A 86 4.08 12.04 8.77
CA THR A 86 3.11 13.08 9.15
C THR A 86 1.75 12.76 8.55
N GLY A 87 0.74 12.79 9.41
CA GLY A 87 -0.65 12.39 9.13
C GLY A 87 -1.32 13.11 7.95
N PRO A 88 -2.51 12.65 7.53
CA PRO A 88 -3.20 13.15 6.35
C PRO A 88 -3.59 14.61 6.51
N LYS A 89 -2.76 15.51 6.01
CA LYS A 89 -3.05 16.94 5.99
C LYS A 89 -4.14 17.19 4.95
N PRO A 90 -5.31 17.73 5.33
CA PRO A 90 -6.34 18.08 4.37
C PRO A 90 -5.87 19.25 3.51
N LEU A 91 -5.85 19.03 2.20
CA LEU A 91 -5.63 20.08 1.23
C LEU A 91 -6.99 20.61 0.74
N PRO A 92 -7.06 21.87 0.28
CA PRO A 92 -8.31 22.43 -0.24
C PRO A 92 -8.92 21.57 -1.35
N THR A 93 -10.22 21.32 -1.24
CA THR A 93 -10.99 20.54 -2.22
C THR A 93 -11.14 21.35 -3.51
N ARG A 94 -11.02 20.69 -4.66
CA ARG A 94 -11.30 21.33 -5.96
C ARG A 94 -12.77 21.10 -6.29
N ARG A 95 -13.52 22.17 -6.53
CA ARG A 95 -14.93 22.11 -6.95
C ARG A 95 -15.06 22.49 -8.41
N GLU A 96 -15.26 21.51 -9.27
CA GLU A 96 -15.54 21.70 -10.69
C GLU A 96 -17.06 21.78 -10.86
N ARG A 97 -17.55 22.83 -11.53
CA ARG A 97 -18.99 23.04 -11.77
C ARG A 97 -19.26 23.16 -13.25
N TRP A 98 -20.32 22.53 -13.73
CA TRP A 98 -20.78 22.67 -15.10
C TRP A 98 -22.30 22.73 -15.14
N THR A 99 -22.83 23.40 -16.16
CA THR A 99 -24.27 23.58 -16.34
C THR A 99 -24.70 22.96 -17.65
N VAL A 100 -25.71 22.10 -17.61
CA VAL A 100 -26.23 21.40 -18.80
C VAL A 100 -27.70 21.74 -18.99
N ILE A 101 -28.17 21.81 -20.23
CA ILE A 101 -29.59 21.92 -20.53
C ILE A 101 -30.27 20.60 -20.14
N ARG A 102 -31.38 20.64 -19.40
CA ARG A 102 -32.08 19.42 -18.95
C ARG A 102 -32.71 18.66 -20.12
N SER A 103 -33.28 19.39 -21.08
CA SER A 103 -33.90 18.81 -22.27
C SER A 103 -32.85 18.45 -23.32
N PRO A 104 -33.02 17.34 -24.07
CA PRO A 104 -32.17 17.04 -25.22
C PRO A 104 -32.28 18.08 -26.34
N PHE A 105 -33.39 18.85 -26.41
CA PHE A 105 -33.61 19.84 -27.47
C PHE A 105 -34.32 21.12 -27.01
N ALA A 106 -33.89 22.26 -27.58
CA ALA A 106 -34.49 23.61 -27.58
C ALA A 106 -34.81 24.34 -26.25
N GLN A 107 -34.96 23.65 -25.12
CA GLN A 107 -35.42 24.27 -23.86
C GLN A 107 -34.27 24.88 -23.01
N ALA A 108 -33.56 25.87 -23.55
CA ALA A 108 -32.36 26.47 -22.92
C ALA A 108 -32.60 27.23 -21.60
N LYS A 109 -33.85 27.62 -21.29
CA LYS A 109 -34.22 28.24 -20.00
C LYS A 109 -34.17 27.23 -18.84
N SER A 110 -34.28 25.94 -19.13
CA SER A 110 -34.20 24.86 -18.15
C SER A 110 -32.77 24.31 -18.10
N LYS A 111 -32.00 24.75 -17.11
CA LYS A 111 -30.61 24.33 -16.89
C LYS A 111 -30.45 23.61 -15.54
N GLU A 112 -29.52 22.68 -15.50
CA GLU A 112 -29.14 21.94 -14.30
C GLU A 112 -27.66 22.15 -14.01
N ASN A 113 -27.35 22.36 -12.72
CA ASN A 113 -25.98 22.55 -12.25
C ASN A 113 -25.48 21.22 -11.71
N PHE A 114 -24.32 20.79 -12.19
CA PHE A 114 -23.61 19.64 -11.69
C PHE A 114 -22.29 20.08 -11.09
N GLU A 115 -21.79 19.28 -10.16
CA GLU A 115 -20.49 19.50 -9.56
C GLU A 115 -19.75 18.22 -9.27
N ARG A 116 -18.42 18.36 -9.23
CA ARG A 116 -17.51 17.31 -8.80
C ARG A 116 -16.51 17.91 -7.82
N HIS A 117 -16.47 17.32 -6.63
CA HIS A 117 -15.51 17.65 -5.60
C HIS A 117 -14.36 16.68 -5.67
N THR A 118 -13.13 17.18 -5.79
CA THR A 118 -11.93 16.37 -5.62
C THR A 118 -11.33 16.66 -4.25
N HIS A 119 -11.48 15.70 -3.35
CA HIS A 119 -10.86 15.70 -2.04
C HIS A 119 -9.39 15.33 -2.16
N LYS A 120 -8.54 16.02 -1.39
CA LYS A 120 -7.09 15.87 -1.46
C LYS A 120 -6.53 15.74 -0.05
N ARG A 121 -5.69 14.74 0.20
CA ARG A 121 -4.90 14.61 1.44
C ARG A 121 -3.43 14.50 1.09
N LEU A 122 -2.59 14.99 1.98
CA LEU A 122 -1.13 14.94 1.85
C LEU A 122 -0.54 14.17 3.03
N ILE A 123 0.25 13.14 2.74
CA ILE A 123 1.07 12.41 3.70
C ILE A 123 2.51 12.75 3.38
N ARG A 124 3.30 13.08 4.40
CA ARG A 124 4.73 13.39 4.24
C ARG A 124 5.56 12.35 4.97
N VAL A 125 6.57 11.83 4.27
CA VAL A 125 7.53 10.87 4.80
C VAL A 125 8.81 11.60 5.15
N TRP A 126 9.30 11.38 6.36
CA TRP A 126 10.53 11.96 6.87
C TRP A 126 11.58 10.87 7.12
N ASP A 127 12.86 11.24 7.12
CA ASP A 127 13.98 10.48 7.73
C ASP A 127 13.99 8.95 7.48
N THR A 128 13.67 8.48 6.27
CA THR A 128 13.57 7.06 5.89
C THR A 128 14.60 6.66 4.83
N ASN A 129 15.08 5.41 4.84
CA ASN A 129 15.90 4.86 3.75
C ASN A 129 15.08 4.72 2.44
N PRO A 130 15.65 5.05 1.26
CA PRO A 130 14.96 4.90 -0.04
C PRO A 130 14.39 3.51 -0.30
N GLU A 131 15.08 2.43 0.09
CA GLU A 131 14.62 1.05 -0.14
C GLU A 131 13.35 0.73 0.67
N VAL A 132 13.29 1.19 1.92
CA VAL A 132 12.11 1.02 2.79
C VAL A 132 10.92 1.81 2.25
N LEU A 133 11.18 2.99 1.69
CA LEU A 133 10.16 3.80 1.05
C LEU A 133 9.59 3.14 -0.20
N GLU A 134 10.43 2.55 -1.04
CA GLU A 134 9.99 1.77 -2.21
C GLU A 134 9.16 0.56 -1.80
N LEU A 135 9.59 -0.18 -0.77
CA LEU A 135 8.83 -1.28 -0.20
C LEU A 135 7.44 -0.81 0.27
N TRP A 136 7.37 0.29 1.01
CA TRP A 136 6.12 0.87 1.47
C TRP A 136 5.20 1.28 0.31
N LEU A 137 5.73 1.95 -0.71
CA LEU A 137 4.98 2.35 -1.91
C LEU A 137 4.47 1.13 -2.69
N SER A 138 5.29 0.08 -2.82
CA SER A 138 4.89 -1.17 -3.47
C SER A 138 3.73 -1.85 -2.73
N TYR A 139 3.79 -1.88 -1.40
CA TYR A 139 2.75 -2.45 -0.54
C TYR A 139 1.43 -1.68 -0.67
N ILE A 140 1.49 -0.36 -0.72
CA ILE A 140 0.33 0.51 -0.87
C ILE A 140 -0.31 0.35 -2.25
N SER A 141 0.50 0.29 -3.31
CA SER A 141 0.02 0.07 -4.67
C SER A 141 -0.71 -1.28 -4.79
N LYS A 142 -0.16 -2.32 -4.15
CA LYS A 142 -0.75 -3.67 -4.10
C LYS A 142 -2.10 -3.71 -3.37
N HIS A 143 -2.24 -2.95 -2.28
CA HIS A 143 -3.44 -2.92 -1.44
C HIS A 143 -4.27 -1.64 -1.62
N SER A 144 -4.25 -1.05 -2.82
CA SER A 144 -4.98 0.19 -3.10
C SER A 144 -6.50 0.01 -3.02
N ILE A 145 -7.18 0.96 -2.38
CA ILE A 145 -8.65 1.03 -2.38
C ILE A 145 -9.17 1.65 -3.69
N PRO A 146 -10.32 1.19 -4.21
CA PRO A 146 -10.93 1.77 -5.39
C PRO A 146 -11.32 3.24 -5.18
N GLY A 147 -11.19 4.04 -6.23
CA GLY A 147 -11.59 5.45 -6.21
C GLY A 147 -10.58 6.40 -5.58
N VAL A 148 -9.44 5.92 -5.08
CA VAL A 148 -8.33 6.75 -4.60
C VAL A 148 -7.20 6.75 -5.62
N GLY A 149 -6.84 7.93 -6.11
CA GLY A 149 -5.65 8.16 -6.93
C GLY A 149 -4.47 8.61 -6.07
N ILE A 150 -3.29 8.06 -6.36
CA ILE A 150 -2.06 8.33 -5.61
C ILE A 150 -1.08 9.07 -6.52
N LYS A 151 -0.46 10.13 -6.00
CA LYS A 151 0.69 10.79 -6.60
C LYS A 151 1.80 10.87 -5.57
N CYS A 152 2.99 10.39 -5.91
CA CYS A 152 4.16 10.49 -5.06
C CYS A 152 5.19 11.41 -5.72
N ASN A 153 5.75 12.38 -5.00
CA ASN A 153 7.01 13.00 -5.41
C ASN A 153 8.11 12.56 -4.44
N LEU A 154 9.24 12.15 -5.01
CA LEU A 154 10.41 11.60 -4.31
C LEU A 154 11.52 12.65 -4.33
N HIS A 155 12.12 12.87 -3.17
CA HIS A 155 13.18 13.85 -2.95
C HIS A 155 14.46 13.08 -2.63
N GLN A 156 15.40 13.06 -3.57
CA GLN A 156 16.71 12.44 -3.40
C GLN A 156 17.77 13.52 -3.19
N LYS A 157 18.53 13.41 -2.10
CA LYS A 157 19.66 14.32 -1.84
C LYS A 157 20.92 13.71 -2.43
N GLU A 158 21.53 14.40 -3.37
CA GLU A 158 22.78 13.98 -4.00
C GLU A 158 23.86 15.06 -3.85
N GLY A 159 25.12 14.63 -3.88
CA GLY A 159 26.26 15.56 -3.90
C GLY A 159 26.41 16.24 -5.26
N ILE A 160 27.10 17.38 -5.28
CA ILE A 160 27.32 18.19 -6.49
C ILE A 160 28.08 17.40 -7.59
N LYS A 161 28.91 16.41 -7.21
CA LYS A 161 29.67 15.56 -8.13
C LYS A 161 28.94 14.24 -8.42
N LEU A 162 27.94 14.30 -9.30
CA LEU A 162 27.05 13.17 -9.63
C LEU A 162 27.75 12.02 -10.39
N GLN A 163 28.68 12.34 -11.30
CA GLN A 163 29.27 11.35 -12.23
C GLN A 163 30.15 10.28 -11.56
N GLN A 164 30.77 10.60 -10.41
CA GLN A 164 31.65 9.65 -9.70
C GLN A 164 30.82 8.66 -8.87
N THR A 165 29.72 9.12 -8.28
CA THR A 165 28.84 8.32 -7.41
C THR A 165 28.07 7.26 -8.20
N LEU A 166 27.56 7.59 -9.38
CA LEU A 166 26.80 6.65 -10.24
C LEU A 166 27.63 5.43 -10.70
N LYS A 167 28.95 5.58 -10.83
CA LYS A 167 29.84 4.47 -11.22
C LYS A 167 30.08 3.48 -10.08
N GLN A 168 29.81 3.88 -8.84
CA GLN A 168 30.10 3.10 -7.64
C GLN A 168 28.88 2.32 -7.13
N SER A 169 27.66 2.77 -7.46
CA SER A 169 26.39 2.18 -7.02
C SER A 169 26.00 0.87 -7.72
N SER A 170 26.65 0.50 -8.82
CA SER A 170 26.31 -0.69 -9.62
C SER A 170 26.75 -2.04 -9.01
N LEU A 171 27.45 -2.04 -7.87
CA LEU A 171 28.11 -3.25 -7.33
C LEU A 171 27.48 -3.85 -6.06
N LEU A 172 26.38 -3.31 -5.54
CA LEU A 172 25.73 -3.83 -4.33
C LEU A 172 24.45 -4.59 -4.68
N ALA A 173 24.60 -5.87 -5.03
CA ALA A 173 23.49 -6.79 -5.27
C ALA A 173 23.36 -7.79 -4.11
N GLU A 174 22.81 -7.36 -2.97
CA GLU A 174 22.31 -8.32 -1.99
C GLU A 174 20.87 -8.69 -2.35
N THR A 175 20.71 -9.88 -2.93
CA THR A 175 19.40 -10.40 -3.33
C THR A 175 18.76 -11.16 -2.17
N HIS A 176 17.82 -10.53 -1.49
CA HIS A 176 16.92 -11.23 -0.58
C HIS A 176 15.69 -11.74 -1.36
N LYS A 177 15.57 -13.06 -1.54
CA LYS A 177 14.39 -13.68 -2.14
C LYS A 177 13.19 -13.57 -1.19
N SER A 178 12.22 -12.73 -1.51
CA SER A 178 10.93 -12.70 -0.81
C SER A 178 9.96 -13.72 -1.41
N GLN A 179 9.36 -14.56 -0.57
CA GLN A 179 8.41 -15.61 -0.97
C GLN A 179 6.96 -15.06 -1.14
N SER A 180 6.62 -14.37 -2.25
CA SER A 180 5.24 -13.96 -2.55
C SER A 180 4.80 -14.24 -4.00
N LEU A 181 3.48 -14.37 -4.23
CA LEU A 181 2.85 -14.78 -5.51
C LEU A 181 3.23 -13.97 -6.77
N ASP A 182 3.78 -12.76 -6.63
CA ASP A 182 4.27 -11.93 -7.75
C ASP A 182 5.70 -12.35 -8.21
N GLU A 183 6.26 -13.39 -7.59
CA GLU A 183 7.57 -13.99 -7.85
C GLU A 183 7.84 -14.25 -9.33
N ALA A 184 6.90 -14.80 -10.10
CA ALA A 184 7.18 -15.22 -11.48
C ALA A 184 7.60 -14.04 -12.39
N VAL A 185 7.01 -12.85 -12.18
CA VAL A 185 7.41 -11.65 -12.92
C VAL A 185 8.72 -11.10 -12.35
N GLY A 186 8.88 -11.09 -11.03
CA GLY A 186 10.11 -10.65 -10.37
C GLY A 186 11.33 -11.48 -10.75
N GLU A 187 11.21 -12.81 -10.74
CA GLU A 187 12.22 -13.78 -11.16
C GLU A 187 12.62 -13.57 -12.61
N LYS A 188 11.64 -13.34 -13.51
CA LYS A 188 11.92 -13.03 -14.90
C LYS A 188 12.64 -11.69 -15.07
N VAL A 189 12.28 -10.67 -14.28
CA VAL A 189 13.00 -9.37 -14.28
C VAL A 189 14.44 -9.57 -13.79
N LEU A 190 14.66 -10.33 -12.72
CA LEU A 190 15.99 -10.65 -12.23
C LEU A 190 16.81 -11.44 -13.26
N GLU A 191 16.20 -12.41 -13.95
CA GLU A 191 16.83 -13.16 -15.04
C GLU A 191 17.25 -12.22 -16.18
N LEU A 192 16.36 -11.30 -16.58
CA LEU A 192 16.65 -10.31 -17.63
C LEU A 192 17.76 -9.33 -17.22
N LEU A 193 17.77 -8.88 -15.95
CA LEU A 193 18.82 -7.99 -15.43
C LEU A 193 20.19 -8.69 -15.36
N ASN A 194 20.22 -9.99 -15.08
CA ASN A 194 21.45 -10.79 -15.00
C ASN A 194 21.97 -11.25 -16.37
N ASN A 195 21.20 -11.10 -17.44
CA ASN A 195 21.60 -11.52 -18.77
C ASN A 195 22.71 -10.61 -19.34
N GLU A 196 23.79 -11.20 -19.85
CA GLU A 196 24.90 -10.48 -20.47
C GLU A 196 24.47 -9.55 -21.62
N ALA A 197 23.38 -9.88 -22.30
CA ALA A 197 22.80 -9.02 -23.33
C ALA A 197 22.40 -7.65 -22.76
N PHE A 198 21.84 -7.61 -21.55
CA PHE A 198 21.46 -6.37 -20.87
C PHE A 198 22.70 -5.55 -20.48
N THR A 199 23.72 -6.20 -19.91
CA THR A 199 24.99 -5.56 -19.53
C THR A 199 25.73 -4.96 -20.72
N LYS A 200 25.63 -5.57 -21.93
CA LYS A 200 26.23 -5.04 -23.16
C LYS A 200 25.55 -3.77 -23.69
N HIS A 201 24.32 -3.48 -23.26
CA HIS A 201 23.54 -2.32 -23.69
C HIS A 201 23.61 -1.12 -22.72
N MET A 202 24.20 -1.30 -21.54
CA MET A 202 24.54 -0.25 -20.57
C MET A 202 25.89 0.39 -20.90
#